data_AF-A0A812MVV8-F1
#
_entry.id   AF-A0A812MVV8-F1
#
_cell.length_a   1.000
_cell.length_b   1.000
_cell.length_c   1.000
_cell.angle_alpha   90.00
_cell.angle_beta   90.00
_cell.angle_gamma   90.00
#
_symmetry.space_group_name_H-M   'P 1'
#
loop_
_entity.id
_entity.type
_entity.pdbx_description
1 polymer ?
#
loop_
_entity_poly.entity_id
_entity_poly.type
_entity_poly.pdbx_seq_one_letter_code
_entity_poly.pdbx_strand_id
1 'polypeptide(L)'
;LPSLRTYVAAINRQVPAEVARPDNSCRRLCCRLPLICAVILTVFLSLVFRLPSFLHGTGLVDLEQRMAGTAGNPYVILEVERDTAPEDVRKAYTSQLRDVEASKDCQASNKACRAKKQNLKKAADFILNGVPRSAEPQKEKKARRKTREQERSDDDPWGDWSDHLKAQWDALGDEIKEGSAQFAKNVEKDYFS
;
A
#
# COMPACT_ATOMS: atom_id res chain seq x y z
N LEU A 1 38.27 -15.79 41.25
CA LEU A 1 37.78 -16.54 40.07
C LEU A 1 38.31 -15.84 38.83
N PRO A 2 39.15 -16.49 38.00
CA PRO A 2 39.60 -15.87 36.75
C PRO A 2 38.39 -15.52 35.89
N SER A 3 38.42 -14.36 35.24
CA SER A 3 37.33 -13.93 34.37
C SER A 3 37.18 -14.91 33.21
N LEU A 4 35.94 -15.14 32.78
CA LEU A 4 35.62 -16.12 31.73
C LEU A 4 36.45 -15.89 30.44
N ARG A 5 36.87 -14.63 30.20
CA ARG A 5 37.72 -14.23 29.08
C ARG A 5 39.16 -14.73 29.19
N THR A 6 39.78 -14.74 30.38
CA THR A 6 41.16 -15.23 30.53
C THR A 6 41.24 -16.75 30.47
N TYR A 7 40.21 -17.46 30.94
CA TYR A 7 40.12 -18.92 30.84
C TYR A 7 40.06 -19.39 29.37
N VAL A 8 39.18 -18.78 28.56
CA VAL A 8 39.03 -19.14 27.13
C VAL A 8 40.30 -18.81 26.34
N ALA A 9 40.95 -17.68 26.60
CA ALA A 9 42.19 -17.31 25.93
C ALA A 9 43.36 -18.23 26.28
N ALA A 10 43.44 -18.71 27.53
CA ALA A 10 44.47 -19.65 27.97
C ALA A 10 44.30 -21.04 27.33
N ILE A 11 43.06 -21.53 27.22
CA ILE A 11 42.78 -22.83 26.57
C ILE A 11 43.03 -22.77 25.06
N ASN A 12 42.58 -21.71 24.37
CA ASN A 12 42.83 -21.56 22.93
C ASN A 12 44.32 -21.43 22.57
N ARG A 13 45.19 -21.03 23.52
CA ARG A 13 46.64 -21.02 23.34
C ARG A 13 47.30 -22.39 23.53
N GLN A 14 46.67 -23.31 24.25
CA GLN A 14 47.21 -24.64 24.54
C GLN A 14 46.84 -25.69 23.50
N VAL A 15 45.85 -25.41 22.65
CA VAL A 15 45.52 -26.30 21.52
C VAL A 15 46.41 -25.90 20.33
N PRO A 16 47.35 -26.76 19.90
CA PRO A 16 48.18 -26.45 18.74
C PRO A 16 47.29 -26.28 17.50
N ALA A 17 47.57 -25.25 16.69
CA ALA A 17 46.80 -24.93 15.48
C ALA A 17 46.69 -26.11 14.49
N GLU A 18 47.59 -27.11 14.61
CA GLU A 18 47.59 -28.36 13.84
C GLU A 18 46.42 -29.29 14.16
N VAL A 19 45.77 -29.17 15.33
CA VAL A 19 44.60 -30.00 15.71
C VAL A 19 43.29 -29.42 15.19
N ALA A 20 43.26 -28.13 14.87
CA ALA A 20 42.12 -27.51 14.22
C ALA A 20 42.12 -27.91 12.73
N ARG A 21 41.55 -29.08 12.44
CA ARG A 21 41.28 -29.48 11.05
C ARG A 21 40.56 -28.33 10.36
N PRO A 22 40.98 -27.90 9.16
CA PRO A 22 40.29 -26.85 8.41
C PRO A 22 38.87 -27.32 8.15
N ASP A 23 37.95 -26.88 9.00
CA ASP A 23 36.56 -27.20 8.84
C ASP A 23 36.07 -26.43 7.63
N ASN A 24 35.68 -27.18 6.60
CA ASN A 24 35.08 -26.63 5.38
C ASN A 24 33.77 -25.86 5.65
N SER A 25 33.40 -25.67 6.92
CA SER A 25 32.32 -24.83 7.43
C SER A 25 32.33 -23.43 6.83
N CYS A 26 33.47 -22.74 6.77
CA CYS A 26 33.52 -21.38 6.21
C CYS A 26 33.17 -21.36 4.72
N ARG A 27 33.74 -22.30 3.94
CA ARG A 27 33.42 -22.47 2.52
C ARG A 27 31.95 -22.87 2.30
N ARG A 28 31.42 -23.80 3.10
CA ARG A 28 30.01 -24.19 3.06
C ARG A 28 29.09 -23.02 3.40
N LEU A 29 29.45 -22.20 4.39
CA LEU A 29 28.70 -21.00 4.77
C LEU A 29 28.75 -19.96 3.64
N CYS A 30 29.93 -19.62 3.12
CA CYS A 30 30.08 -18.65 2.04
C CYS A 30 29.36 -19.06 0.75
N CYS A 31 29.20 -20.36 0.46
CA CYS A 31 28.44 -20.83 -0.69
C CYS A 31 26.93 -20.93 -0.44
N ARG A 32 26.48 -21.23 0.79
CA ARG A 32 25.05 -21.40 1.12
C ARG A 32 24.37 -20.14 1.62
N LEU A 33 25.09 -19.28 2.32
CA LEU A 33 24.59 -17.99 2.83
C LEU A 33 24.02 -17.10 1.71
N PRO A 34 24.68 -16.89 0.55
CA PRO A 34 24.08 -16.09 -0.53
C PRO A 34 22.79 -16.69 -1.07
N LEU A 35 22.70 -18.03 -1.14
CA LEU A 35 21.46 -18.72 -1.54
C LEU A 35 20.35 -18.51 -0.50
N ILE A 36 20.66 -18.65 0.79
CA ILE A 36 19.70 -18.42 1.88
C ILE A 36 19.24 -16.96 1.87
N CYS A 37 20.16 -16.00 1.74
CA CYS A 37 19.84 -14.58 1.64
C CYS A 37 18.97 -14.29 0.42
N ALA A 38 19.27 -14.87 -0.74
CA ALA A 38 18.44 -14.73 -1.94
C ALA A 38 17.04 -15.28 -1.72
N VAL A 39 16.89 -16.46 -1.10
CA VAL A 39 15.57 -17.03 -0.78
C VAL A 39 14.79 -16.11 0.17
N ILE A 40 15.41 -15.67 1.27
CA ILE A 40 14.79 -14.74 2.21
C ILE A 40 14.36 -13.44 1.52
N LEU A 41 15.23 -12.87 0.68
CA LEU A 41 14.94 -11.67 -0.08
C LEU A 41 13.75 -11.88 -1.03
N THR A 42 13.71 -12.99 -1.77
CA THR A 42 12.61 -13.29 -2.69
C THR A 42 11.29 -13.47 -1.96
N VAL A 43 11.29 -14.15 -0.81
CA VAL A 43 10.08 -14.30 0.03
C VAL A 43 9.63 -12.94 0.54
N PHE A 44 10.55 -12.14 1.08
CA PHE A 44 10.24 -10.80 1.57
C PHE A 44 9.65 -9.90 0.48
N LEU A 45 10.30 -9.84 -0.69
CA LEU A 45 9.78 -9.08 -1.83
C LEU A 45 8.41 -9.60 -2.26
N SER A 46 8.21 -10.93 -2.33
CA SER A 46 6.92 -11.50 -2.68
C SER A 46 5.81 -11.08 -1.70
N LEU A 47 6.11 -11.01 -0.41
CA LEU A 47 5.17 -10.52 0.59
C LEU A 47 4.90 -9.03 0.38
N VAL A 48 5.94 -8.20 0.20
CA VAL A 48 5.77 -6.75 0.00
C VAL A 48 4.92 -6.44 -1.23
N PHE A 49 5.08 -7.19 -2.32
CA PHE A 49 4.32 -6.95 -3.55
C PHE A 49 2.93 -7.58 -3.55
N ARG A 50 2.73 -8.72 -2.89
CA ARG A 50 1.44 -9.45 -2.93
C ARG A 50 0.53 -9.18 -1.75
N LEU A 51 1.06 -8.75 -0.61
CA LEU A 51 0.28 -8.56 0.61
C LEU A 51 -0.86 -7.55 0.42
N PRO A 52 -0.66 -6.36 -0.20
CA PRO A 52 -1.77 -5.42 -0.39
C PRO A 52 -2.88 -6.00 -1.27
N SER A 53 -2.52 -6.65 -2.38
CA SER A 53 -3.49 -7.30 -3.27
C SER A 53 -4.21 -8.47 -2.61
N PHE A 54 -3.51 -9.24 -1.77
CA PHE A 54 -4.11 -10.34 -1.02
C PHE A 54 -5.14 -9.82 -0.01
N LEU A 55 -4.78 -8.80 0.77
CA LEU A 55 -5.71 -8.17 1.73
C LEU A 55 -6.94 -7.59 1.03
N HIS A 56 -6.75 -6.95 -0.13
CA HIS A 56 -7.85 -6.46 -0.96
C HIS A 56 -8.77 -7.60 -1.43
N GLY A 57 -8.20 -8.69 -1.95
CA GLY A 57 -8.96 -9.84 -2.44
C GLY A 57 -9.77 -10.56 -1.35
N THR A 58 -9.32 -10.52 -0.09
CA THR A 58 -10.08 -11.07 1.03
C THR A 58 -11.24 -10.19 1.49
N GLY A 59 -11.36 -8.96 0.98
CA GLY A 59 -12.38 -7.99 1.41
C GLY A 59 -12.19 -7.47 2.84
N LEU A 60 -11.06 -7.79 3.48
CA LEU A 60 -10.72 -7.32 4.83
C LEU A 60 -10.46 -5.81 4.86
N VAL A 61 -9.90 -5.26 3.77
CA VAL A 61 -9.59 -3.84 3.64
C VAL A 61 -10.05 -3.35 2.27
N ASP A 62 -10.92 -2.33 2.25
CA ASP A 62 -11.40 -1.71 1.01
C ASP A 62 -10.39 -0.66 0.52
N LEU A 63 -9.27 -1.14 -0.02
CA LEU A 63 -8.19 -0.27 -0.50
C LEU A 63 -8.66 0.66 -1.63
N GLU A 64 -9.62 0.22 -2.44
CA GLU A 64 -10.14 1.01 -3.55
C GLU A 64 -10.96 2.19 -3.09
N GLN A 65 -11.76 2.05 -2.04
CA GLN A 65 -12.46 3.18 -1.42
C GLN A 65 -11.45 4.26 -0.99
N ARG A 66 -10.35 3.86 -0.35
CA ARG A 66 -9.30 4.77 0.12
C ARG A 66 -8.58 5.44 -1.05
N MET A 67 -8.12 4.65 -2.01
CA MET A 67 -7.41 5.16 -3.19
C MET A 67 -8.28 6.09 -4.05
N ALA A 68 -9.58 5.81 -4.17
CA ALA A 68 -10.52 6.68 -4.87
C ALA A 68 -10.94 7.91 -4.05
N GLY A 69 -10.70 7.90 -2.74
CA GLY A 69 -11.14 8.94 -1.82
C GLY A 69 -12.66 9.11 -1.81
N THR A 70 -13.39 7.99 -1.98
CA THR A 70 -14.84 7.91 -2.00
C THR A 70 -15.39 7.52 -0.63
N ALA A 71 -16.70 7.70 -0.42
CA ALA A 71 -17.37 7.31 0.83
C ALA A 71 -17.58 5.78 0.98
N GLY A 72 -17.34 5.02 -0.08
CA GLY A 72 -17.51 3.57 -0.17
C GLY A 72 -16.76 3.03 -1.39
N ASN A 73 -16.80 1.71 -1.61
CA ASN A 73 -16.19 1.09 -2.78
C ASN A 73 -16.69 1.74 -4.11
N PRO A 74 -15.81 2.16 -5.02
CA PRO A 74 -16.20 2.79 -6.30
C PRO A 74 -17.15 1.93 -7.15
N TYR A 75 -16.93 0.62 -7.20
CA TYR A 75 -17.73 -0.33 -7.97
C TYR A 75 -19.13 -0.52 -7.36
N VAL A 76 -19.21 -0.51 -6.02
CA VAL A 76 -20.49 -0.55 -5.31
C VAL A 76 -21.25 0.76 -5.48
N ILE A 77 -20.57 1.91 -5.42
CA ILE A 77 -21.18 3.22 -5.63
C ILE A 77 -21.81 3.32 -7.03
N LEU A 78 -21.09 2.88 -8.06
CA LEU A 78 -21.56 2.93 -9.44
C LEU A 78 -22.40 1.71 -9.87
N GLU A 79 -22.57 0.73 -8.99
CA GLU A 79 -23.31 -0.51 -9.24
C GLU A 79 -22.81 -1.25 -10.50
N VAL A 80 -21.48 -1.27 -10.69
CA VAL A 80 -20.81 -1.93 -11.83
C VAL A 80 -19.85 -3.01 -11.36
N GLU A 81 -19.65 -4.04 -12.17
CA GLU A 81 -18.66 -5.08 -11.91
C GLU A 81 -17.23 -4.58 -12.20
N ARG A 82 -16.22 -5.22 -11.61
CA ARG A 82 -14.81 -4.81 -11.72
C ARG A 82 -14.26 -4.85 -13.14
N ASP A 83 -14.75 -5.79 -13.94
CA ASP A 83 -14.30 -6.02 -15.33
C ASP A 83 -15.26 -5.38 -16.36
N THR A 84 -16.07 -4.41 -15.93
CA THR A 84 -17.03 -3.71 -16.80
C THR A 84 -16.29 -2.86 -17.84
N ALA A 85 -16.76 -2.89 -19.08
CA ALA A 85 -16.19 -2.08 -20.15
C ALA A 85 -16.27 -0.58 -19.81
N PRO A 86 -15.26 0.23 -20.18
CA PRO A 86 -15.23 1.67 -19.86
C PRO A 86 -16.48 2.44 -20.33
N GLU A 87 -17.07 2.02 -21.45
CA GLU A 87 -18.28 2.66 -21.98
C GLU A 87 -19.51 2.39 -21.10
N ASP A 88 -19.60 1.22 -20.49
CA ASP A 88 -20.71 0.88 -19.60
C ASP A 88 -20.54 1.55 -18.23
N VAL A 89 -19.30 1.74 -17.77
CA VAL A 89 -19.00 2.58 -16.59
C VAL A 89 -19.44 4.03 -16.83
N ARG A 90 -19.16 4.60 -18.01
CA ARG A 90 -19.62 5.95 -18.37
C ARG A 90 -21.15 6.04 -18.40
N LYS A 91 -21.82 5.05 -18.98
CA LYS A 91 -23.29 4.99 -19.00
C LYS A 91 -23.85 4.94 -17.58
N ALA A 92 -23.36 4.03 -16.73
CA ALA A 92 -23.78 3.90 -15.34
C ALA A 92 -23.60 5.22 -14.57
N TYR A 93 -22.42 5.85 -14.70
CA TYR A 93 -22.15 7.17 -14.11
C TYR A 93 -23.16 8.23 -14.58
N THR A 94 -23.40 8.35 -15.88
CA THR A 94 -24.35 9.35 -16.41
C THR A 94 -25.79 9.08 -15.98
N SER A 95 -26.18 7.82 -15.85
CA SER A 95 -27.51 7.42 -15.38
C SER A 95 -27.70 7.81 -13.92
N GLN A 96 -26.81 7.38 -13.03
CA GLN A 96 -26.91 7.71 -11.61
C GLN A 96 -26.79 9.21 -11.34
N LEU A 97 -25.96 9.92 -12.11
CA LEU A 97 -25.85 11.38 -11.99
C LEU A 97 -27.18 12.06 -12.31
N ARG A 98 -27.90 11.60 -13.36
CA ARG A 98 -29.23 12.08 -13.70
C ARG A 98 -30.24 11.81 -12.61
N ASP A 99 -30.23 10.63 -12.00
CA ASP A 99 -31.15 10.27 -10.93
C ASP A 99 -30.92 11.14 -9.68
N VAL A 100 -29.65 11.36 -9.33
CA VAL A 100 -29.27 12.27 -8.26
C VAL A 100 -29.73 13.70 -8.58
N GLU A 101 -29.56 14.17 -9.81
CA GLU A 101 -30.01 15.49 -10.25
C GLU A 101 -31.53 15.67 -10.26
N ALA A 102 -32.26 14.63 -10.64
CA ALA A 102 -33.72 14.61 -10.63
C ALA A 102 -34.30 14.57 -9.21
N SER A 103 -33.52 14.14 -8.21
CA SER A 103 -33.96 14.06 -6.82
C SER A 103 -34.28 15.44 -6.25
N LYS A 104 -35.37 15.53 -5.47
CA LYS A 104 -35.81 16.78 -4.82
C LYS A 104 -34.75 17.36 -3.88
N ASP A 105 -33.95 16.49 -3.26
CA ASP A 105 -32.86 16.87 -2.35
C ASP A 105 -31.73 17.65 -3.07
N CYS A 106 -31.56 17.42 -4.37
CA CYS A 106 -30.57 18.10 -5.20
C CYS A 106 -31.05 19.42 -5.78
N GLN A 107 -32.36 19.61 -5.97
CA GLN A 107 -32.93 20.84 -6.53
C GLN A 107 -32.70 22.05 -5.63
N ALA A 108 -32.66 21.86 -4.31
CA ALA A 108 -32.38 22.93 -3.34
C ALA A 108 -30.87 23.29 -3.21
N SER A 109 -29.98 22.77 -4.07
CA SER A 109 -28.52 22.95 -3.97
C SER A 109 -27.96 22.60 -2.59
N ASN A 110 -28.43 21.51 -1.99
CA ASN A 110 -27.96 21.06 -0.69
C ASN A 110 -26.49 20.58 -0.73
N LYS A 111 -25.77 20.78 0.38
CA LYS A 111 -24.41 20.28 0.57
C LYS A 111 -24.31 18.76 0.35
N ALA A 112 -25.32 18.01 0.80
CA ALA A 112 -25.41 16.57 0.61
C ALA A 112 -25.49 16.17 -0.88
N CYS A 113 -26.23 16.92 -1.69
CA CYS A 113 -26.29 16.70 -3.13
C CYS A 113 -24.91 16.85 -3.79
N ARG A 114 -24.21 17.96 -3.47
CA ARG A 114 -22.86 18.21 -4.01
C ARG A 114 -21.89 17.10 -3.61
N ALA A 115 -21.98 16.61 -2.37
CA ALA A 115 -21.17 15.48 -1.90
C ALA A 115 -21.47 14.18 -2.68
N LYS A 116 -22.75 13.86 -2.91
CA LYS A 116 -23.14 12.69 -3.73
C LYS A 116 -22.59 12.79 -5.16
N LYS A 117 -22.78 13.93 -5.83
CA LYS A 117 -22.23 14.16 -7.19
C LYS A 117 -20.71 14.03 -7.22
N GLN A 118 -20.02 14.59 -6.22
CA GLN A 118 -18.57 14.51 -6.12
C GLN A 118 -18.09 13.08 -5.89
N ASN A 119 -18.79 12.30 -5.06
CA ASN A 119 -18.48 10.88 -4.85
C ASN A 119 -18.68 10.06 -6.12
N LEU A 120 -19.78 10.24 -6.85
CA LEU A 120 -20.01 9.59 -8.15
C LEU A 120 -18.91 9.91 -9.14
N LYS A 121 -18.52 11.19 -9.22
CA LYS A 121 -17.45 11.64 -10.10
C LYS A 121 -16.11 10.99 -9.74
N LYS A 122 -15.75 10.96 -8.46
CA LYS A 122 -14.52 10.31 -7.99
C LYS A 122 -14.51 8.80 -8.29
N ALA A 123 -15.63 8.12 -8.06
CA ALA A 123 -15.77 6.70 -8.36
C ALA A 123 -15.56 6.43 -9.85
N ALA A 124 -16.21 7.20 -10.74
CA ALA A 124 -16.07 7.04 -12.18
C ALA A 124 -14.66 7.37 -12.67
N ASP A 125 -14.07 8.44 -12.14
CA ASP A 125 -12.69 8.84 -12.46
C ASP A 125 -11.69 7.75 -12.05
N PHE A 126 -11.88 7.15 -10.87
CA PHE A 126 -11.05 6.04 -10.40
C PHE A 126 -11.13 4.81 -11.29
N ILE A 127 -12.34 4.38 -11.68
CA ILE A 127 -12.51 3.19 -12.52
C ILE A 127 -11.97 3.43 -13.94
N LEU A 128 -12.23 4.61 -14.51
CA LEU A 128 -11.87 4.92 -15.91
C LEU A 128 -10.39 5.28 -16.08
N ASN A 129 -9.82 6.01 -15.13
CA ASN A 129 -8.49 6.60 -15.25
C ASN A 129 -7.49 6.04 -14.22
N GLY A 130 -7.92 5.15 -13.33
CA GLY A 130 -7.10 4.58 -12.25
C GLY A 130 -6.97 5.51 -11.04
N VAL A 131 -5.98 5.22 -10.19
CA VAL A 131 -5.69 6.03 -8.99
C VAL A 131 -5.42 7.47 -9.44
N PRO A 132 -6.21 8.46 -8.99
CA PRO A 132 -5.95 9.84 -9.35
C PRO A 132 -4.56 10.21 -8.79
N ARG A 133 -3.61 10.54 -9.68
CA ARG A 133 -2.28 11.12 -9.35
C ARG A 133 -2.36 12.35 -8.42
N SER A 134 -3.57 12.81 -8.13
CA SER A 134 -3.91 13.95 -7.31
C SER A 134 -4.04 13.65 -5.80
N ALA A 135 -3.88 12.41 -5.34
CA ALA A 135 -3.86 12.10 -3.90
C ALA A 135 -2.62 12.69 -3.18
N GLU A 136 -1.58 13.10 -3.91
CA GLU A 136 -0.42 13.81 -3.33
C GLU A 136 -0.83 15.18 -2.73
N PRO A 137 -0.33 15.53 -1.52
CA PRO A 137 -0.60 16.80 -0.89
C PRO A 137 -0.24 17.98 -1.81
N GLN A 138 -1.08 19.02 -1.82
CA GLN A 138 -0.99 20.18 -2.75
C GLN A 138 0.39 20.85 -2.83
N LYS A 139 1.23 20.72 -1.78
CA LYS A 139 2.61 21.23 -1.76
C LYS A 139 3.53 20.45 -2.70
N GLU A 140 3.35 19.14 -2.80
CA GLU A 140 4.16 18.23 -3.62
C GLU A 140 3.81 18.37 -5.11
N LYS A 141 2.53 18.64 -5.43
CA LYS A 141 2.08 18.98 -6.80
C LYS A 141 2.77 20.22 -7.39
N LYS A 142 3.01 21.25 -6.59
CA LYS A 142 3.68 22.48 -7.07
C LYS A 142 5.18 22.24 -7.31
N ALA A 143 5.80 21.38 -6.49
CA ALA A 143 7.20 20.97 -6.67
C ALA A 143 7.34 20.10 -7.94
N ARG A 144 6.49 19.08 -8.09
CA ARG A 144 6.49 18.19 -9.26
C ARG A 144 6.10 18.88 -10.56
N ARG A 145 5.19 19.87 -10.56
CA ARG A 145 4.91 20.65 -11.79
C ARG A 145 6.14 21.40 -12.32
N LYS A 146 7.02 21.89 -11.43
CA LYS A 146 8.29 22.52 -11.85
C LYS A 146 9.30 21.49 -12.38
N THR A 147 9.34 20.29 -11.82
CA THR A 147 10.22 19.21 -12.31
C THR A 147 9.72 18.62 -13.63
N ARG A 148 8.40 18.50 -13.80
CA ARG A 148 7.75 17.83 -14.95
C ARG A 148 7.68 18.67 -16.22
N GLU A 149 7.83 19.99 -16.11
CA GLU A 149 8.04 20.85 -17.29
C GLU A 149 9.43 20.60 -17.91
N GLN A 150 10.33 19.94 -17.17
CA GLN A 150 11.69 19.59 -17.58
C GLN A 150 11.86 18.11 -18.01
N GLU A 151 10.96 17.19 -17.60
CA GLU A 151 11.05 15.74 -17.86
C GLU A 151 10.07 15.22 -18.94
N ARG A 152 9.62 16.07 -19.87
CA ARG A 152 8.61 15.70 -20.87
C ARG A 152 9.13 14.80 -22.01
N SER A 153 10.15 13.97 -21.78
CA SER A 153 10.80 13.16 -22.82
C SER A 153 10.91 11.66 -22.56
N ASP A 154 10.65 11.14 -21.36
CA ASP A 154 10.83 9.70 -21.11
C ASP A 154 9.52 9.05 -20.63
N ASP A 155 8.92 8.26 -21.51
CA ASP A 155 7.88 7.29 -21.17
C ASP A 155 8.49 6.22 -20.25
N ASP A 156 8.54 6.47 -18.94
CA ASP A 156 8.97 5.47 -17.95
C ASP A 156 7.85 4.44 -17.74
N PRO A 157 7.98 3.21 -18.27
CA PRO A 157 6.93 2.19 -18.16
C PRO A 157 6.75 1.69 -16.72
N TRP A 158 7.71 1.97 -15.82
CA TRP A 158 7.65 1.56 -14.42
C TRP A 158 7.00 2.60 -13.51
N GLY A 159 6.87 3.84 -13.98
CA GLY A 159 6.30 4.95 -13.22
C GLY A 159 4.90 4.63 -12.71
N ASP A 160 3.99 4.23 -13.61
CA ASP A 160 2.59 3.95 -13.28
C ASP A 160 2.42 2.76 -12.33
N TRP A 161 3.22 1.70 -12.49
CA TRP A 161 3.17 0.55 -11.58
C TRP A 161 3.68 0.90 -10.19
N SER A 162 4.80 1.64 -10.09
CA SER A 162 5.37 2.03 -8.82
C SER A 162 4.47 3.01 -8.05
N ASP A 163 3.82 3.95 -8.76
CA ASP A 163 2.83 4.88 -8.20
C ASP A 163 1.60 4.12 -7.67
N HIS A 164 1.12 3.11 -8.41
CA HIS A 164 0.00 2.27 -7.98
C HIS A 164 0.33 1.47 -6.71
N LEU A 165 1.50 0.80 -6.69
CA LEU A 165 1.94 0.04 -5.53
C LEU A 165 2.13 0.95 -4.30
N LYS A 166 2.70 2.14 -4.49
CA LYS A 166 2.82 3.13 -3.43
C LYS A 166 1.45 3.54 -2.89
N ALA A 167 0.49 3.83 -3.76
CA ALA A 167 -0.87 4.18 -3.35
C ALA A 167 -1.56 3.06 -2.55
N GLN A 168 -1.33 1.80 -2.90
CA GLN A 168 -1.84 0.66 -2.12
C GLN A 168 -1.22 0.60 -0.72
N TRP A 169 0.10 0.80 -0.61
CA TRP A 169 0.81 0.81 0.67
C TRP A 169 0.42 1.99 1.56
N ASP A 170 0.27 3.17 0.98
CA ASP A 170 -0.20 4.36 1.69
C ASP A 170 -1.62 4.14 2.24
N ALA A 171 -2.52 3.60 1.41
CA ALA A 171 -3.89 3.26 1.83
C ALA A 171 -3.92 2.20 2.95
N LEU A 172 -3.09 1.16 2.86
CA LEU A 172 -2.97 0.14 3.90
C LEU A 172 -2.40 0.71 5.20
N GLY A 173 -1.38 1.57 5.10
CA GLY A 173 -0.77 2.24 6.23
C GLY A 173 -1.75 3.14 6.99
N ASP A 174 -2.57 3.89 6.25
CA ASP A 174 -3.64 4.71 6.82
C ASP A 174 -4.68 3.86 7.57
N GLU A 175 -5.09 2.73 6.99
CA GLU A 175 -6.02 1.80 7.64
C GLU A 175 -5.45 1.23 8.95
N ILE A 176 -4.19 0.81 8.95
CA ILE A 176 -3.50 0.29 10.15
C ILE A 176 -3.39 1.39 11.22
N LYS A 177 -3.11 2.62 10.81
CA LYS A 177 -3.00 3.76 11.73
C LYS A 177 -4.34 4.11 12.37
N GLU A 178 -5.42 4.08 11.61
CA GLU A 178 -6.77 4.30 12.14
C GLU A 178 -7.22 3.16 13.06
N GLY A 179 -7.00 1.90 12.64
CA GLY A 179 -7.32 0.72 13.44
C GLY A 179 -6.55 0.69 14.77
N SER A 180 -5.25 1.01 14.75
CA SER A 180 -4.43 1.08 15.97
C SER A 180 -4.86 2.22 16.90
N ALA A 181 -5.25 3.38 16.36
CA ALA A 181 -5.79 4.49 17.16
C ALA A 181 -7.13 4.13 17.81
N GLN A 182 -7.99 3.40 17.10
CA GLN A 182 -9.27 2.93 17.65
C GLN A 182 -9.07 1.85 18.70
N PHE A 183 -8.16 0.91 18.48
CA PHE A 183 -7.77 -0.09 19.47
C PHE A 183 -7.24 0.57 20.75
N ALA A 184 -6.36 1.56 20.64
CA ALA A 184 -5.83 2.30 21.80
C ALA A 184 -6.95 2.96 22.63
N LYS A 185 -7.94 3.58 21.96
CA LYS A 185 -9.11 4.18 22.64
C LYS A 185 -9.98 3.14 23.35
N ASN A 186 -10.16 1.96 22.74
CA ASN A 186 -10.95 0.89 23.35
C ASN A 186 -10.25 0.32 24.59
N VAL A 187 -8.94 0.09 24.50
CA VAL A 187 -8.12 -0.34 25.65
C VAL A 187 -8.18 0.69 26.78
N GLU A 188 -8.03 1.99 26.47
CA GLU A 188 -8.18 3.04 27.48
C GLU A 188 -9.56 3.02 28.14
N LYS A 189 -10.63 2.83 27.36
CA LYS A 189 -11.99 2.74 27.90
C LYS A 189 -12.19 1.53 28.81
N ASP A 190 -11.62 0.38 28.47
CA ASP A 190 -11.80 -0.88 29.21
C ASP A 190 -10.97 -0.94 30.51
N TYR A 191 -9.82 -0.24 30.57
CA TYR A 191 -8.97 -0.20 31.76
C TYR A 191 -9.33 0.94 32.74
N PHE A 192 -10.04 1.99 32.28
CA PHE A 192 -10.38 3.16 33.10
C PHE A 192 -11.91 3.33 33.32
N SER A 193 -12.72 2.32 33.00
CA SER A 193 -14.14 2.21 33.45
C SER A 193 -14.25 1.31 34.67
#